data_AF-A0A3M7S7W8-F1
#
_entry.id   AF-A0A3M7S7W8-F1
#
_cell.length_a   1.000
_cell.length_b   1.000
_cell.length_c   1.000
_cell.angle_alpha   90.00
_cell.angle_beta   90.00
_cell.angle_gamma   90.00
#
_symmetry.space_group_name_H-M   'P 1'
#
loop_
_entity.id
_entity.type
_entity.pdbx_description
1 polymer ?
#
loop_
_entity_poly.entity_id
_entity_poly.type
_entity_poly.pdbx_seq_one_letter_code
_entity_poly.pdbx_strand_id
1 'polypeptide(L)'
;MLLKHFFFLFSVINYLNAFIPARIIDFLIEKADGSLKDQFGEVSHSYTHEEIIRQGVIRSTVKYFSEQKDLAYLKLNLSQIEKYFNLRALYKLIYNRTFCKTDLDEIIFKDLQPSVASVDFDSDTKDMPYAHFDANTFRESNLRVMNMTKKVLESIRSRKFERAREISGKVLHTIQDFYSHSNWIEMGNHDKINKAIGTVAFDKFKFASKSDNITCVANCTIKEIKCNKMISTMISLLKNLRKTNINCPIKYFKCKGNIVTNDRLVTGYYVDQKLPDGTSASKPADSLMCSHGGLLDSDSFRPVQGGINKDTGYYLFSPHAHLHQTAAKLAIKHTEYFFDQIRAEIGDDDFSKFVRIIMQDLIELIQKNLVFY
;
A
#
# COMPACT_ATOMS: atom_id res chain seq x y z
N MET A 1 11.38 26.48 19.58
CA MET A 1 10.81 25.35 20.35
C MET A 1 10.43 24.16 19.45
N LEU A 2 9.79 24.40 18.30
CA LEU A 2 9.47 23.39 17.26
C LEU A 2 10.67 22.55 16.76
N LEU A 3 11.86 23.15 16.56
CA LEU A 3 13.06 22.41 16.15
C LEU A 3 13.61 21.45 17.22
N LYS A 4 13.39 21.72 18.52
CA LYS A 4 13.93 20.87 19.59
C LYS A 4 13.11 19.59 19.78
N HIS A 5 11.80 19.63 19.54
CA HIS A 5 10.97 18.42 19.51
C HIS A 5 11.20 17.59 18.24
N PHE A 6 11.60 18.22 17.14
CA PHE A 6 11.97 17.56 15.88
C PHE A 6 13.22 16.67 16.03
N PHE A 7 14.26 17.15 16.74
CA PHE A 7 15.45 16.33 17.04
C PHE A 7 15.18 15.24 18.09
N PHE A 8 14.28 15.50 19.05
CA PHE A 8 13.97 14.52 20.10
C PHE A 8 13.13 13.34 19.57
N LEU A 9 12.26 13.55 18.58
CA LEU A 9 11.54 12.45 17.92
C LEU A 9 12.50 11.52 17.16
N PHE A 10 13.58 12.08 16.59
CA PHE A 10 14.62 11.29 15.92
C PHE A 10 15.57 10.59 16.89
N SER A 11 15.82 11.14 18.09
CA SER A 11 16.73 10.52 19.07
C SER A 11 16.14 9.32 19.81
N VAL A 12 14.81 9.11 19.74
CA VAL A 12 14.13 7.99 20.42
C VAL A 12 13.80 6.84 19.45
N ILE A 13 13.89 7.06 18.13
CA ILE A 13 13.76 6.01 17.12
C ILE A 13 15.16 5.51 16.75
N ASN A 14 15.77 4.78 17.68
CA ASN A 14 16.95 3.95 17.40
C ASN A 14 16.50 2.70 16.62
N TYR A 15 16.28 2.83 15.32
CA TYR A 15 16.49 1.77 14.32
C TYR A 15 16.87 2.45 12.99
N LEU A 16 18.19 2.55 12.81
CA LEU A 16 19.00 2.58 11.59
C LEU A 16 18.28 2.77 10.24
N ASN A 17 18.70 3.86 9.56
CA ASN A 17 18.81 4.01 8.10
C ASN A 17 17.59 3.67 7.25
N ALA A 18 16.66 4.62 7.08
CA ALA A 18 15.86 4.71 5.86
C ALA A 18 15.18 6.07 5.74
N PHE A 19 15.37 6.68 4.59
CA PHE A 19 14.84 7.98 4.21
C PHE A 19 13.36 7.86 3.79
N ILE A 20 12.52 8.83 4.17
CA ILE A 20 11.06 8.74 4.36
C ILE A 20 10.23 9.35 3.20
N PRO A 21 9.31 8.60 2.54
CA PRO A 21 8.19 9.19 1.79
C PRO A 21 6.87 9.30 2.59
N ALA A 22 6.26 8.20 3.05
CA ALA A 22 4.94 8.25 3.68
C ALA A 22 4.93 9.03 5.01
N ARG A 23 5.81 8.69 5.97
CA ARG A 23 5.79 9.33 7.31
C ARG A 23 6.18 10.82 7.33
N ILE A 24 6.90 11.33 6.33
CA ILE A 24 7.20 12.77 6.22
C ILE A 24 6.02 13.47 5.61
N ILE A 25 5.40 12.91 4.57
CA ILE A 25 4.15 13.43 4.02
C ILE A 25 3.08 13.45 5.12
N ASP A 26 2.91 12.34 5.86
CA ASP A 26 2.02 12.23 7.00
C ASP A 26 2.39 13.19 8.13
N PHE A 27 3.67 13.38 8.45
CA PHE A 27 4.11 14.37 9.44
C PHE A 27 3.80 15.80 8.98
N LEU A 28 4.06 16.12 7.71
CA LEU A 28 3.77 17.44 7.13
C LEU A 28 2.26 17.71 7.14
N ILE A 29 1.45 16.68 6.87
CA ILE A 29 -0.01 16.71 6.92
C ILE A 29 -0.52 16.78 8.37
N GLU A 30 0.06 16.04 9.31
CA GLU A 30 -0.34 15.99 10.72
C GLU A 30 -0.05 17.31 11.42
N LYS A 31 1.03 17.99 11.03
CA LYS A 31 1.40 19.32 11.54
C LYS A 31 0.78 20.47 10.74
N ALA A 32 0.08 20.19 9.65
CA ALA A 32 -0.67 21.18 8.89
C ALA A 32 -1.95 21.55 9.64
N ASP A 33 -2.17 22.85 9.85
CA ASP A 33 -3.48 23.36 10.21
C ASP A 33 -4.47 23.18 9.02
N GLY A 34 -5.77 23.39 9.26
CA GLY A 34 -6.79 23.22 8.21
C GLY A 34 -6.53 24.07 6.96
N SER A 35 -5.99 25.27 7.14
CA SER A 35 -5.64 26.18 6.03
C SER A 35 -4.52 25.62 5.16
N LEU A 36 -3.53 24.95 5.74
CA LEU A 36 -2.44 24.34 4.99
C LEU A 36 -2.88 23.04 4.28
N LYS A 37 -3.77 22.25 4.89
CA LYS A 37 -4.36 21.06 4.24
C LYS A 37 -5.18 21.42 3.00
N ASP A 38 -5.97 22.49 3.09
CA ASP A 38 -6.73 23.02 1.94
C ASP A 38 -5.81 23.47 0.81
N GLN A 39 -4.68 24.13 1.14
CA GLN A 39 -3.66 24.54 0.16
C GLN A 39 -3.02 23.33 -0.54
N PHE A 40 -2.76 22.25 0.20
CA PHE A 40 -2.25 20.99 -0.34
C PHE A 40 -3.31 20.22 -1.16
N GLY A 41 -4.55 20.69 -1.15
CA GLY A 41 -5.64 20.10 -1.90
C GLY A 41 -6.10 18.77 -1.32
N GLU A 42 -6.27 18.70 0.01
CA GLU A 42 -6.91 17.56 0.67
C GLU A 42 -8.30 17.30 0.10
N VAL A 43 -8.60 16.02 -0.16
CA VAL A 43 -9.94 15.55 -0.54
C VAL A 43 -10.40 14.37 0.30
N SER A 44 -9.48 13.66 0.94
CA SER A 44 -9.79 12.52 1.80
C SER A 44 -8.61 12.19 2.73
N HIS A 45 -8.86 11.33 3.71
CA HIS A 45 -7.79 10.69 4.47
C HIS A 45 -6.86 9.88 3.55
N SER A 46 -5.56 9.86 3.86
CA SER A 46 -4.57 9.02 3.21
C SER A 46 -4.38 7.72 4.00
N TYR A 47 -4.53 6.58 3.35
CA TYR A 47 -4.20 5.27 3.91
C TYR A 47 -2.77 4.88 3.57
N THR A 48 -2.01 4.55 4.59
CA THR A 48 -0.65 3.97 4.46
C THR A 48 -0.71 2.48 4.09
N HIS A 49 0.38 1.94 3.55
CA HIS A 49 0.53 0.51 3.32
C HIS A 49 0.36 -0.30 4.62
N GLU A 50 0.86 0.24 5.75
CA GLU A 50 0.74 -0.35 7.07
C GLU A 50 -0.72 -0.43 7.56
N GLU A 51 -1.54 0.57 7.25
CA GLU A 51 -2.97 0.55 7.53
C GLU A 51 -3.70 -0.43 6.61
N ILE A 52 -3.40 -0.41 5.31
CA ILE A 52 -3.99 -1.33 4.33
C ILE A 52 -3.74 -2.78 4.73
N ILE A 53 -2.48 -3.14 5.06
CA ILE A 53 -2.14 -4.52 5.43
C ILE A 53 -2.83 -4.95 6.72
N ARG A 54 -2.89 -4.05 7.71
CA ARG A 54 -3.58 -4.30 8.99
C ARG A 54 -5.06 -4.57 8.76
N GLN A 55 -5.74 -3.76 7.97
CA GLN A 55 -7.16 -3.96 7.70
C GLN A 55 -7.40 -5.26 6.93
N GLY A 56 -6.62 -5.55 5.89
CA GLY A 56 -6.78 -6.74 5.09
C GLY A 56 -6.59 -8.05 5.86
N VAL A 57 -5.54 -8.16 6.68
CA VAL A 57 -5.29 -9.37 7.48
C VAL A 57 -6.33 -9.57 8.59
N ILE A 58 -6.82 -8.47 9.19
CA ILE A 58 -7.92 -8.53 10.16
C ILE A 58 -9.18 -9.07 9.49
N ARG A 59 -9.52 -8.59 8.29
CA ARG A 59 -10.71 -9.06 7.54
C ARG A 59 -10.63 -10.55 7.24
N SER A 60 -9.49 -11.03 6.74
CA SER A 60 -9.29 -12.47 6.50
C SER A 60 -9.37 -13.29 7.80
N THR A 61 -8.85 -12.75 8.91
CA THR A 61 -8.97 -13.39 10.24
C THR A 61 -10.42 -13.45 10.74
N VAL A 62 -11.19 -12.37 10.57
CA VAL A 62 -12.61 -12.35 10.94
C VAL A 62 -13.38 -13.38 10.13
N LYS A 63 -13.09 -13.46 8.83
CA LYS A 63 -13.67 -14.46 7.94
C LYS A 63 -13.32 -15.87 8.41
N TYR A 64 -12.05 -16.13 8.76
CA TYR A 64 -11.62 -17.38 9.39
C TYR A 64 -12.51 -17.78 10.55
N PHE A 65 -12.70 -16.89 11.53
CA PHE A 65 -13.52 -17.20 12.70
C PHE A 65 -15.01 -17.38 12.37
N SER A 66 -15.54 -16.61 11.42
CA SER A 66 -16.95 -16.72 11.00
C SER A 66 -17.28 -18.06 10.33
N GLU A 67 -16.28 -18.72 9.75
CA GLU A 67 -16.42 -20.00 9.04
C GLU A 67 -16.14 -21.20 9.94
N GLN A 68 -15.65 -21.00 11.17
CA GLN A 68 -15.48 -22.09 12.14
C GLN A 68 -16.84 -22.55 12.65
N LYS A 69 -17.14 -23.86 12.52
CA LYS A 69 -18.42 -24.45 12.92
C LYS A 69 -18.81 -24.09 14.35
N ASP A 70 -17.85 -24.15 15.26
CA ASP A 70 -18.06 -23.87 16.69
C ASP A 70 -18.30 -22.39 16.98
N LEU A 71 -17.99 -21.48 16.06
CA LEU A 71 -18.10 -20.03 16.23
C LEU A 71 -19.13 -19.38 15.29
N ALA A 72 -19.77 -20.17 14.42
CA ALA A 72 -20.79 -19.71 13.48
C ALA A 72 -21.97 -19.00 14.19
N TYR A 73 -22.23 -19.33 15.46
CA TYR A 73 -23.28 -18.71 16.28
C TYR A 73 -23.01 -17.23 16.61
N LEU A 74 -21.75 -16.78 16.55
CA LEU A 74 -21.36 -15.41 16.92
C LEU A 74 -21.87 -14.34 15.93
N LYS A 75 -22.42 -14.75 14.76
CA LYS A 75 -22.95 -13.86 13.72
C LYS A 75 -22.05 -12.63 13.50
N LEU A 76 -20.75 -12.88 13.33
CA LEU A 76 -19.73 -11.84 13.19
C LEU A 76 -20.06 -10.93 12.01
N ASN A 77 -20.51 -9.71 12.28
CA ASN A 77 -20.80 -8.73 11.25
C ASN A 77 -19.49 -8.02 10.86
N LEU A 78 -18.99 -8.31 9.65
CA LEU A 78 -17.81 -7.68 9.06
C LEU A 78 -17.88 -6.15 9.13
N SER A 79 -19.05 -5.54 8.85
CA SER A 79 -19.23 -4.09 8.89
C SER A 79 -19.08 -3.48 10.29
N GLN A 80 -19.43 -4.21 11.35
CA GLN A 80 -19.26 -3.74 12.73
C GLN A 80 -17.80 -3.85 13.20
N ILE A 81 -17.09 -4.89 12.75
CA ILE A 81 -15.67 -5.10 13.07
C ILE A 81 -14.79 -4.12 12.27
N GLU A 82 -15.16 -3.84 11.01
CA GLU A 82 -14.59 -2.79 10.15
C GLU A 82 -14.72 -1.40 10.76
N LYS A 83 -15.81 -1.10 11.47
CA LYS A 83 -16.05 0.25 12.02
C LYS A 83 -15.12 0.61 13.17
N TYR A 84 -14.53 -0.37 13.88
CA TYR A 84 -13.74 -0.10 15.09
C TYR A 84 -12.36 -0.75 15.17
N PHE A 85 -11.96 -1.62 14.22
CA PHE A 85 -10.64 -2.28 14.17
C PHE A 85 -10.10 -2.74 15.54
N ASN A 86 -11.03 -3.12 16.42
CA ASN A 86 -10.72 -3.39 17.79
C ASN A 86 -10.49 -4.89 17.92
N LEU A 87 -9.27 -5.33 17.57
CA LEU A 87 -8.86 -6.72 17.69
C LEU A 87 -9.07 -7.25 19.12
N ARG A 88 -8.94 -6.39 20.13
CA ARG A 88 -9.29 -6.71 21.51
C ARG A 88 -10.78 -7.01 21.69
N ALA A 89 -11.68 -6.26 21.05
CA ALA A 89 -13.12 -6.56 21.07
C ALA A 89 -13.43 -7.85 20.31
N LEU A 90 -12.78 -8.10 19.17
CA LEU A 90 -12.91 -9.35 18.42
C LEU A 90 -12.47 -10.55 19.27
N TYR A 91 -11.28 -10.48 19.87
CA TYR A 91 -10.77 -11.53 20.75
C TYR A 91 -11.62 -11.68 22.01
N LYS A 92 -12.14 -10.59 22.59
CA LYS A 92 -13.08 -10.65 23.72
C LYS A 92 -14.35 -11.40 23.35
N LEU A 93 -14.88 -11.16 22.15
CA LEU A 93 -16.09 -11.81 21.67
C LEU A 93 -15.86 -13.31 21.40
N ILE A 94 -14.70 -13.67 20.82
CA ILE A 94 -14.37 -15.06 20.46
C ILE A 94 -13.97 -15.89 21.68
N TYR A 95 -13.10 -15.35 22.54
CA TYR A 95 -12.48 -16.09 23.63
C TYR A 95 -13.11 -15.84 25.00
N ASN A 96 -14.13 -14.97 25.06
CA ASN A 96 -14.70 -14.46 26.31
C ASN A 96 -13.63 -13.91 27.28
N ARG A 97 -12.51 -13.41 26.73
CA ARG A 97 -11.35 -12.90 27.49
C ARG A 97 -10.85 -11.61 26.89
N THR A 98 -10.52 -10.66 27.76
CA THR A 98 -10.00 -9.37 27.33
C THR A 98 -8.49 -9.41 27.31
N PHE A 99 -7.88 -9.14 26.15
CA PHE A 99 -6.43 -9.08 25.99
C PHE A 99 -5.97 -7.62 25.88
N CYS A 100 -4.85 -7.25 26.52
CA CYS A 100 -4.28 -5.92 26.33
C CYS A 100 -3.61 -5.77 24.95
N LYS A 101 -3.02 -6.87 24.45
CA LYS A 101 -2.46 -6.98 23.10
C LYS A 101 -2.76 -8.39 22.60
N THR A 102 -3.17 -8.52 21.34
CA THR A 102 -3.38 -9.82 20.71
C THR A 102 -2.10 -10.28 20.01
N ASP A 103 -1.89 -11.58 19.90
CA ASP A 103 -0.77 -12.13 19.13
C ASP A 103 -0.82 -11.69 17.66
N LEU A 104 -2.03 -11.54 17.10
CA LEU A 104 -2.25 -10.95 15.79
C LEU A 104 -1.79 -9.49 15.73
N ASP A 105 -2.13 -8.65 16.72
CA ASP A 105 -1.60 -7.28 16.80
C ASP A 105 -0.07 -7.26 16.85
N GLU A 106 0.53 -8.22 17.56
CA GLU A 106 1.98 -8.32 17.65
C GLU A 106 2.62 -8.62 16.30
N ILE A 107 2.15 -9.63 15.56
CA ILE A 107 2.73 -9.96 14.25
C ILE A 107 2.44 -8.91 13.19
N ILE A 108 1.30 -8.22 13.28
CA ILE A 108 0.99 -7.11 12.38
C ILE A 108 2.04 -6.01 12.59
N PHE A 109 2.28 -5.63 13.83
CA PHE A 109 3.19 -4.55 14.17
C PHE A 109 4.67 -4.90 13.97
N LYS A 110 5.08 -6.13 14.29
CA LYS A 110 6.50 -6.54 14.24
C LYS A 110 6.93 -7.06 12.87
N ASP A 111 6.05 -7.77 12.17
CA ASP A 111 6.45 -8.54 10.99
C ASP A 111 5.86 -7.93 9.70
N LEU A 112 4.54 -7.72 9.67
CA LEU A 112 3.82 -7.32 8.46
C LEU A 112 3.99 -5.83 8.10
N GLN A 113 3.73 -4.93 9.06
CA GLN A 113 3.81 -3.48 8.83
C GLN A 113 5.23 -3.01 8.47
N PRO A 114 6.30 -3.44 9.17
CA PRO A 114 7.65 -3.07 8.76
C PRO A 114 8.01 -3.65 7.39
N SER A 115 7.56 -4.87 7.07
CA SER A 115 7.90 -5.51 5.81
C SER A 115 7.18 -4.91 4.60
N VAL A 116 5.90 -4.53 4.72
CA VAL A 116 5.20 -3.83 3.64
C VAL A 116 5.80 -2.45 3.41
N ALA A 117 6.18 -1.73 4.48
CA ALA A 117 6.83 -0.44 4.37
C ALA A 117 8.26 -0.55 3.81
N SER A 118 8.99 -1.64 4.12
CA SER A 118 10.41 -1.81 3.76
C SER A 118 10.69 -1.71 2.26
N VAL A 119 9.70 -1.99 1.41
CA VAL A 119 9.91 -2.01 -0.05
C VAL A 119 10.23 -0.61 -0.60
N ASP A 120 9.69 0.45 0.02
CA ASP A 120 9.99 1.86 -0.31
C ASP A 120 11.38 2.32 0.16
N PHE A 121 12.05 1.53 1.00
CA PHE A 121 13.23 1.94 1.75
C PHE A 121 14.48 1.11 1.45
N ASP A 122 14.28 -0.18 1.19
CA ASP A 122 15.34 -1.13 0.91
C ASP A 122 16.06 -0.72 -0.38
N SER A 123 17.40 -0.69 -0.32
CA SER A 123 18.24 -0.25 -1.43
C SER A 123 17.99 -1.04 -2.71
N ASP A 124 17.54 -2.29 -2.57
CA ASP A 124 17.34 -3.19 -3.70
C ASP A 124 15.97 -2.99 -4.33
N THR A 125 14.99 -2.46 -3.61
CA THR A 125 13.60 -2.37 -4.10
C THR A 125 13.08 -0.96 -4.28
N LYS A 126 13.58 0.04 -3.55
CA LYS A 126 13.03 1.41 -3.56
C LYS A 126 13.03 2.08 -4.94
N ASP A 127 14.00 1.73 -5.79
CA ASP A 127 14.12 2.24 -7.16
C ASP A 127 13.79 1.15 -8.20
N MET A 128 13.21 0.03 -7.77
CA MET A 128 12.89 -1.12 -8.61
C MET A 128 11.44 -0.97 -9.15
N PRO A 129 11.24 -0.66 -10.44
CA PRO A 129 9.91 -0.32 -10.96
C PRO A 129 8.91 -1.45 -10.77
N TYR A 130 9.33 -2.70 -10.94
CA TYR A 130 8.43 -3.85 -10.82
C TYR A 130 8.13 -4.25 -9.37
N ALA A 131 8.81 -3.67 -8.37
CA ALA A 131 8.37 -3.76 -6.97
C ALA A 131 7.18 -2.84 -6.69
N HIS A 132 6.99 -1.79 -7.51
CA HIS A 132 6.00 -0.73 -7.36
C HIS A 132 4.96 -0.68 -8.51
N PHE A 133 4.93 -1.71 -9.37
CA PHE A 133 4.11 -1.73 -10.60
C PHE A 133 4.32 -0.53 -11.53
N ASP A 134 5.48 0.11 -11.51
CA ASP A 134 5.76 1.29 -12.33
C ASP A 134 6.30 0.95 -13.73
N ALA A 135 6.42 1.98 -14.55
CA ALA A 135 7.08 1.97 -15.86
C ALA A 135 6.55 0.90 -16.83
N ASN A 136 5.28 0.50 -16.68
CA ASN A 136 4.62 -0.59 -17.41
C ASN A 136 5.31 -1.96 -17.27
N THR A 137 6.02 -2.21 -16.17
CA THR A 137 6.72 -3.48 -15.88
C THR A 137 5.78 -4.58 -15.35
N PHE A 138 4.57 -4.65 -15.92
CA PHE A 138 3.47 -5.50 -15.45
C PHE A 138 3.83 -6.99 -15.36
N ARG A 139 4.58 -7.51 -16.35
CA ARG A 139 4.96 -8.93 -16.38
C ARG A 139 5.97 -9.25 -15.29
N GLU A 140 6.95 -8.38 -15.11
CA GLU A 140 7.99 -8.47 -14.09
C GLU A 140 7.39 -8.35 -12.69
N SER A 141 6.44 -7.43 -12.49
CA SER A 141 5.69 -7.29 -11.23
C SER A 141 4.88 -8.53 -10.92
N ASN A 142 4.16 -9.07 -11.90
CA ASN A 142 3.39 -10.30 -11.71
C ASN A 142 4.29 -11.50 -11.39
N LEU A 143 5.42 -11.63 -12.10
CA LEU A 143 6.40 -12.68 -11.84
C LEU A 143 7.02 -12.56 -10.45
N ARG A 144 7.30 -11.32 -9.98
CA ARG A 144 7.73 -11.05 -8.61
C ARG A 144 6.69 -11.54 -7.60
N VAL A 145 5.42 -11.17 -7.77
CA VAL A 145 4.33 -11.60 -6.88
C VAL A 145 4.21 -13.12 -6.85
N MET A 146 4.23 -13.79 -8.02
CA MET A 146 4.18 -15.26 -8.12
C MET A 146 5.34 -15.93 -7.37
N ASN A 147 6.58 -15.52 -7.66
CA ASN A 147 7.79 -16.12 -7.09
C ASN A 147 7.87 -15.90 -5.58
N MET A 148 7.51 -14.71 -5.10
CA MET A 148 7.53 -14.41 -3.67
C MET A 148 6.40 -15.12 -2.93
N THR A 149 5.21 -15.24 -3.52
CA THR A 149 4.10 -16.03 -2.94
C THR A 149 4.49 -17.51 -2.80
N LYS A 150 5.21 -18.07 -3.79
CA LYS A 150 5.77 -19.43 -3.67
C LYS A 150 6.70 -19.55 -2.45
N LYS A 151 7.57 -18.55 -2.24
CA LYS A 151 8.46 -18.51 -1.05
C LYS A 151 7.70 -18.36 0.27
N VAL A 152 6.55 -17.67 0.29
CA VAL A 152 5.65 -17.63 1.45
C VAL A 152 5.19 -19.06 1.78
N LEU A 153 4.63 -19.76 0.79
CA LEU A 153 4.12 -21.13 0.98
C LEU A 153 5.23 -22.11 1.42
N GLU A 154 6.41 -22.04 0.80
CA GLU A 154 7.58 -22.84 1.20
C GLU A 154 8.02 -22.54 2.64
N SER A 155 8.00 -21.28 3.05
CA SER A 155 8.35 -20.87 4.42
C SER A 155 7.33 -21.39 5.44
N ILE A 156 6.03 -21.33 5.12
CA ILE A 156 4.95 -21.88 5.97
C ILE A 156 5.11 -23.39 6.13
N ARG A 157 5.32 -24.13 5.02
CA ARG A 157 5.55 -25.59 5.04
C ARG A 157 6.77 -25.96 5.88
N SER A 158 7.79 -25.10 5.89
CA SER A 158 9.00 -25.24 6.71
C SER A 158 8.85 -24.72 8.15
N ARG A 159 7.64 -24.37 8.59
CA ARG A 159 7.32 -23.78 9.91
C ARG A 159 8.02 -22.44 10.21
N LYS A 160 8.53 -21.75 9.20
CA LYS A 160 9.17 -20.44 9.30
C LYS A 160 8.13 -19.33 9.15
N PHE A 161 7.19 -19.25 10.10
CA PHE A 161 6.03 -18.37 9.99
C PHE A 161 6.37 -16.87 9.99
N GLU A 162 7.34 -16.44 10.80
CA GLU A 162 7.82 -15.05 10.81
C GLU A 162 8.35 -14.65 9.44
N ARG A 163 9.25 -15.47 8.88
CA ARG A 163 9.77 -15.27 7.52
C ARG A 163 8.66 -15.23 6.46
N ALA A 164 7.67 -16.11 6.59
CA ALA A 164 6.51 -16.11 5.69
C ALA A 164 5.72 -14.78 5.76
N ARG A 165 5.55 -14.21 6.96
CA ARG A 165 4.88 -12.92 7.16
C ARG A 165 5.68 -11.77 6.57
N GLU A 166 6.99 -11.75 6.77
CA GLU A 166 7.85 -10.73 6.16
C GLU A 166 7.75 -10.73 4.63
N ILE A 167 7.85 -11.92 4.01
CA ILE A 167 7.72 -12.05 2.56
C ILE A 167 6.32 -11.65 2.11
N SER A 168 5.27 -12.00 2.88
CA SER A 168 3.89 -11.59 2.60
C SER A 168 3.74 -10.07 2.60
N GLY A 169 4.36 -9.36 3.55
CA GLY A 169 4.39 -7.89 3.55
C GLY A 169 4.99 -7.33 2.27
N LYS A 170 6.13 -7.87 1.81
CA LYS A 170 6.78 -7.43 0.56
C LYS A 170 5.98 -7.77 -0.70
N VAL A 171 5.25 -8.90 -0.72
CA VAL A 171 4.30 -9.23 -1.80
C VAL A 171 3.15 -8.23 -1.84
N LEU A 172 2.59 -7.95 -0.67
CA LEU A 172 1.42 -7.10 -0.52
C LEU A 172 1.72 -5.65 -0.87
N HIS A 173 2.93 -5.14 -0.58
CA HIS A 173 3.34 -3.82 -1.05
C HIS A 173 3.17 -3.70 -2.56
N THR A 174 3.80 -4.61 -3.32
CA THR A 174 3.69 -4.65 -4.78
C THR A 174 2.22 -4.75 -5.23
N ILE A 175 1.41 -5.60 -4.59
CA ILE A 175 -0.02 -5.72 -4.94
C ILE A 175 -0.81 -4.43 -4.64
N GLN A 176 -0.47 -3.70 -3.58
CA GLN A 176 -1.16 -2.47 -3.17
C GLN A 176 -0.86 -1.34 -4.16
N ASP A 177 0.40 -1.19 -4.58
CA ASP A 177 0.85 -0.19 -5.57
C ASP A 177 0.14 -0.34 -6.91
N PHE A 178 -0.24 -1.55 -7.31
CA PHE A 178 -1.03 -1.74 -8.53
C PHE A 178 -2.29 -0.85 -8.55
N TYR A 179 -2.98 -0.69 -7.42
CA TYR A 179 -4.23 0.09 -7.38
C TYR A 179 -4.01 1.60 -7.37
N SER A 180 -2.87 2.06 -6.86
CA SER A 180 -2.53 3.48 -6.85
C SER A 180 -1.81 3.92 -8.13
N HIS A 181 -0.95 3.07 -8.71
CA HIS A 181 -0.05 3.44 -9.81
C HIS A 181 -0.57 3.04 -11.20
N SER A 182 -1.64 2.23 -11.30
CA SER A 182 -2.25 1.84 -12.57
C SER A 182 -3.54 2.59 -12.91
N ASN A 183 -4.05 2.36 -14.13
CA ASN A 183 -5.37 2.83 -14.59
C ASN A 183 -6.53 1.89 -14.21
N TRP A 184 -6.34 0.92 -13.30
CA TRP A 184 -7.35 -0.09 -12.99
C TRP A 184 -8.72 0.50 -12.60
N ILE A 185 -8.70 1.57 -11.81
CA ILE A 185 -9.92 2.24 -11.33
C ILE A 185 -10.55 3.06 -12.45
N GLU A 186 -9.73 3.72 -13.26
CA GLU A 186 -10.13 4.51 -14.42
C GLU A 186 -10.75 3.65 -15.53
N MET A 187 -10.40 2.36 -15.58
CA MET A 187 -11.08 1.35 -16.41
C MET A 187 -12.47 0.92 -15.88
N GLY A 188 -12.96 1.55 -14.79
CA GLY A 188 -14.29 1.33 -14.23
C GLY A 188 -14.35 0.27 -13.11
N ASN A 189 -13.21 -0.25 -12.64
CA ASN A 189 -13.17 -1.28 -11.60
C ASN A 189 -13.21 -0.68 -10.19
N HIS A 190 -14.28 0.03 -9.85
CA HIS A 190 -14.38 0.76 -8.57
C HIS A 190 -14.56 -0.13 -7.32
N ASP A 191 -14.97 -1.38 -7.50
CA ASP A 191 -15.30 -2.31 -6.41
C ASP A 191 -14.73 -3.71 -6.58
N LYS A 192 -14.01 -3.96 -7.70
CA LYS A 192 -13.48 -5.26 -8.11
C LYS A 192 -11.95 -5.28 -8.04
N ILE A 193 -11.42 -6.25 -7.32
CA ILE A 193 -9.98 -6.54 -7.29
C ILE A 193 -9.57 -7.34 -8.54
N ASN A 194 -8.33 -7.14 -9.00
CA ASN A 194 -7.77 -7.97 -10.06
C ASN A 194 -7.19 -9.27 -9.47
N LYS A 195 -8.03 -10.31 -9.37
CA LYS A 195 -7.64 -11.64 -8.86
C LYS A 195 -6.63 -12.38 -9.75
N ALA A 196 -6.32 -11.87 -10.94
CA ALA A 196 -5.35 -12.49 -11.82
C ALA A 196 -3.90 -12.18 -11.41
N ILE A 197 -3.65 -11.08 -10.69
CA ILE A 197 -2.32 -10.75 -10.17
C ILE A 197 -1.80 -11.89 -9.29
N GLY A 198 -0.54 -12.27 -9.49
CA GLY A 198 0.07 -13.42 -8.83
C GLY A 198 -0.29 -14.75 -9.49
N THR A 199 -0.85 -14.74 -10.70
CA THR A 199 -1.19 -15.95 -11.48
C THR A 199 -0.81 -15.77 -12.95
N VAL A 200 -0.77 -16.89 -13.69
CA VAL A 200 -0.59 -16.89 -15.16
C VAL A 200 -1.74 -16.22 -15.91
N ALA A 201 -2.91 -16.04 -15.28
CA ALA A 201 -4.04 -15.38 -15.92
C ALA A 201 -3.78 -13.87 -16.13
N PHE A 202 -2.87 -13.26 -15.36
CA PHE A 202 -2.54 -11.84 -15.52
C PHE A 202 -1.93 -11.55 -16.89
N ASP A 203 -1.16 -12.48 -17.45
CA ASP A 203 -0.52 -12.32 -18.77
C ASP A 203 -1.52 -12.27 -19.94
N LYS A 204 -2.80 -12.54 -19.69
CA LYS A 204 -3.89 -12.40 -20.66
C LYS A 204 -4.34 -10.95 -20.85
N PHE A 205 -3.99 -10.05 -19.93
CA PHE A 205 -4.29 -8.62 -20.07
C PHE A 205 -3.42 -8.01 -21.17
N LYS A 206 -3.98 -7.01 -21.86
CA LYS A 206 -3.19 -6.13 -22.71
C LYS A 206 -2.47 -5.12 -21.82
N PHE A 207 -1.18 -4.94 -22.06
CA PHE A 207 -0.35 -3.96 -21.36
C PHE A 207 0.09 -2.88 -22.34
N ALA A 208 0.15 -1.64 -21.88
CA ALA A 208 0.80 -0.61 -22.67
C ALA A 208 2.29 -0.91 -22.83
N SER A 209 2.80 -0.66 -24.03
CA SER A 209 4.21 -0.79 -24.37
C SER A 209 4.79 0.58 -24.74
N LYS A 210 6.12 0.66 -24.81
CA LYS A 210 6.82 1.85 -25.33
C LYS A 210 6.42 2.20 -26.78
N SER A 211 5.82 1.26 -27.53
CA SER A 211 5.35 1.48 -28.90
C SER A 211 3.94 2.06 -29.00
N ASP A 212 3.23 2.20 -27.87
CA ASP A 212 1.91 2.80 -27.86
C ASP A 212 2.00 4.32 -27.92
N ASN A 213 1.36 4.90 -28.95
CA ASN A 213 1.51 6.32 -29.27
C ASN A 213 0.96 7.26 -28.20
N ILE A 214 -0.13 6.91 -27.51
CA ILE A 214 -0.81 7.77 -26.53
C ILE A 214 -1.44 6.94 -25.42
N THR A 215 -0.89 7.00 -24.20
CA THR A 215 -1.58 6.49 -23.00
C THR A 215 -2.08 7.62 -22.10
N CYS A 216 -1.52 8.82 -22.28
CA CYS A 216 -1.76 9.98 -21.44
C CYS A 216 -1.90 11.26 -22.29
N VAL A 217 -2.73 12.20 -21.85
CA VAL A 217 -2.91 13.52 -22.48
C VAL A 217 -2.85 14.64 -21.44
N ALA A 218 -2.57 15.87 -21.87
CA ALA A 218 -2.52 17.04 -20.99
C ALA A 218 -3.93 17.48 -20.57
N ASN A 219 -4.55 16.74 -19.65
CA ASN A 219 -5.89 17.04 -19.11
C ASN A 219 -5.85 17.16 -17.58
N CYS A 220 -5.04 18.10 -17.11
CA CYS A 220 -4.86 18.38 -15.69
C CYS A 220 -4.95 19.88 -15.43
N THR A 221 -5.64 20.26 -14.36
CA THR A 221 -5.64 21.63 -13.87
C THR A 221 -4.40 21.88 -13.02
N ILE A 222 -3.64 22.92 -13.33
CA ILE A 222 -2.49 23.32 -12.54
C ILE A 222 -2.96 24.17 -11.36
N LYS A 223 -2.48 23.84 -10.16
CA LYS A 223 -2.67 24.63 -8.95
C LYS A 223 -1.32 25.12 -8.47
N GLU A 224 -1.33 26.28 -7.83
CA GLU A 224 -0.14 26.96 -7.37
C GLU A 224 -0.27 27.31 -5.89
N ILE A 225 0.76 27.02 -5.10
CA ILE A 225 0.87 27.38 -3.69
C ILE A 225 1.99 28.41 -3.55
N LYS A 226 1.63 29.60 -3.05
CA LYS A 226 2.62 30.60 -2.68
C LYS A 226 3.37 30.14 -1.43
N CYS A 227 4.69 30.12 -1.49
CA CYS A 227 5.49 29.71 -0.35
C CYS A 227 5.52 30.80 0.73
N ASN A 228 5.02 30.48 1.91
CA ASN A 228 5.35 31.19 3.14
C ASN A 228 6.63 30.59 3.76
N LYS A 229 7.08 31.15 4.89
CA LYS A 229 8.28 30.67 5.59
C LYS A 229 8.22 29.17 5.95
N MET A 230 7.05 28.67 6.34
CA MET A 230 6.86 27.25 6.69
C MET A 230 7.02 26.34 5.46
N ILE A 231 6.35 26.68 4.36
CA ILE A 231 6.43 25.93 3.09
C ILE A 231 7.86 25.96 2.54
N SER A 232 8.55 27.11 2.60
CA SER A 232 9.95 27.21 2.16
C SER A 232 10.88 26.33 3.00
N THR A 233 10.69 26.26 4.32
CA THR A 233 11.45 25.36 5.19
C THR A 233 11.17 23.88 4.85
N MET A 234 9.91 23.54 4.61
CA MET A 234 9.51 22.19 4.18
C MET A 234 10.18 21.80 2.85
N ILE A 235 10.19 22.69 1.85
CA ILE A 235 10.87 22.44 0.56
C ILE A 235 12.37 22.24 0.79
N SER A 236 13.01 23.08 1.59
CA SER A 236 14.43 22.94 1.90
C SER A 236 14.73 21.59 2.55
N LEU A 237 13.84 21.10 3.43
CA LEU A 237 13.93 19.78 4.01
C LEU A 237 13.80 18.72 2.91
N LEU A 238 12.74 18.75 2.09
CA LEU A 238 12.52 17.79 1.00
C LEU A 238 13.69 17.71 -0.01
N LYS A 239 14.35 18.83 -0.30
CA LYS A 239 15.54 18.89 -1.18
C LYS A 239 16.77 18.19 -0.59
N ASN A 240 16.97 18.28 0.72
CA ASN A 240 18.09 17.58 1.40
C ASN A 240 17.87 16.08 1.48
N LEU A 241 16.61 15.69 1.42
CA LEU A 241 16.07 14.38 1.66
C LEU A 241 16.00 13.56 0.36
N ARG A 242 15.57 14.19 -0.74
CA ARG A 242 15.62 13.62 -2.10
C ARG A 242 16.04 14.69 -3.08
N LYS A 243 16.79 14.31 -4.11
CA LYS A 243 17.20 15.20 -5.20
C LYS A 243 15.98 15.62 -6.01
N THR A 244 15.31 16.68 -5.57
CA THR A 244 14.07 17.19 -6.15
C THR A 244 14.25 18.62 -6.64
N ASN A 245 13.68 18.95 -7.79
CA ASN A 245 13.71 20.31 -8.36
C ASN A 245 12.47 21.11 -7.94
N ILE A 246 12.11 21.08 -6.65
CA ILE A 246 10.93 21.79 -6.13
C ILE A 246 11.29 23.26 -5.92
N ASN A 247 10.69 24.17 -6.67
CA ASN A 247 10.90 25.61 -6.50
C ASN A 247 9.58 26.31 -6.14
N CYS A 248 9.70 27.46 -5.48
CA CYS A 248 8.57 28.33 -5.21
C CYS A 248 8.25 29.20 -6.44
N PRO A 249 6.96 29.46 -6.73
CA PRO A 249 5.78 28.88 -6.08
C PRO A 249 5.61 27.38 -6.43
N ILE A 250 5.10 26.58 -5.49
CA ILE A 250 4.91 25.14 -5.73
C ILE A 250 3.74 24.97 -6.71
N LYS A 251 3.96 24.22 -7.79
CA LYS A 251 2.91 23.82 -8.72
C LYS A 251 2.59 22.35 -8.53
N TYR A 252 1.31 22.00 -8.56
CA TYR A 252 0.83 20.62 -8.54
C TYR A 252 -0.37 20.46 -9.46
N PHE A 253 -0.74 19.22 -9.76
CA PHE A 253 -1.71 18.89 -10.79
C PHE A 253 -2.96 18.23 -10.21
N LYS A 254 -4.13 18.66 -10.67
CA LYS A 254 -5.40 17.95 -10.46
C LYS A 254 -5.83 17.35 -11.79
N CYS A 255 -5.67 16.05 -11.94
CA CYS A 255 -5.93 15.35 -13.19
C CYS A 255 -7.29 14.64 -13.16
N LYS A 256 -7.98 14.65 -14.29
CA LYS A 256 -9.20 13.86 -14.50
C LYS A 256 -9.34 13.56 -15.99
N GLY A 257 -9.43 12.29 -16.36
CA GLY A 257 -9.55 11.90 -17.77
C GLY A 257 -8.31 12.23 -18.60
N ASN A 258 -7.13 12.25 -17.97
CA ASN A 258 -5.84 12.38 -18.67
C ASN A 258 -5.30 11.03 -19.16
N ILE A 259 -5.86 9.91 -18.73
CA ILE A 259 -5.53 8.57 -19.24
C ILE A 259 -6.53 8.25 -20.34
N VAL A 260 -6.05 8.08 -21.58
CA VAL A 260 -6.91 7.96 -22.77
C VAL A 260 -7.02 6.54 -23.30
N THR A 261 -6.71 5.57 -22.46
CA THR A 261 -6.75 4.15 -22.82
C THR A 261 -7.45 3.33 -21.75
N ASN A 262 -8.47 2.58 -22.19
CA ASN A 262 -9.27 1.69 -21.37
C ASN A 262 -9.24 0.23 -21.85
N ASP A 263 -8.55 -0.07 -22.96
CA ASP A 263 -8.44 -1.42 -23.54
C ASP A 263 -7.19 -2.19 -23.09
N ARG A 264 -6.30 -1.52 -22.33
CA ARG A 264 -5.05 -2.06 -21.79
C ARG A 264 -4.69 -1.41 -20.47
N LEU A 265 -3.89 -2.11 -19.66
CA LEU A 265 -3.35 -1.59 -18.42
C LEU A 265 -2.16 -0.67 -18.67
N VAL A 266 -2.09 0.41 -17.90
CA VAL A 266 -1.03 1.43 -17.94
C VAL A 266 -0.63 1.78 -16.52
N THR A 267 0.66 1.96 -16.28
CA THR A 267 1.18 2.57 -15.05
C THR A 267 2.04 3.79 -15.34
N GLY A 268 2.32 4.54 -14.26
CA GLY A 268 3.15 5.73 -14.31
C GLY A 268 4.64 5.40 -14.39
N TYR A 269 5.40 6.25 -15.08
CA TYR A 269 6.87 6.25 -14.99
C TYR A 269 7.31 7.12 -13.82
N TYR A 270 8.19 6.62 -12.96
CA TYR A 270 8.78 7.39 -11.87
C TYR A 270 10.26 7.67 -12.11
N VAL A 271 10.71 8.82 -11.63
CA VAL A 271 12.10 9.25 -11.78
C VAL A 271 13.06 8.36 -10.99
N ASP A 272 14.29 8.23 -11.51
CA ASP A 272 15.41 7.50 -10.91
C ASP A 272 15.24 5.97 -10.76
N GLN A 273 14.15 5.39 -11.26
CA GLN A 273 13.96 3.93 -11.26
C GLN A 273 14.89 3.21 -12.25
N LYS A 274 15.29 1.99 -11.90
CA LYS A 274 16.21 1.15 -12.69
C LYS A 274 15.72 -0.29 -12.80
N LEU A 275 15.91 -0.86 -13.98
CA LEU A 275 15.75 -2.30 -14.22
C LEU A 275 16.92 -3.10 -13.62
N PRO A 276 16.81 -4.44 -13.49
CA PRO A 276 17.84 -5.27 -12.87
C PRO A 276 19.20 -5.22 -13.58
N ASP A 277 19.21 -4.92 -14.87
CA ASP A 277 20.42 -4.74 -15.68
C ASP A 277 21.06 -3.35 -15.51
N GLY A 278 20.51 -2.52 -14.61
CA GLY A 278 20.96 -1.16 -14.33
C GLY A 278 20.45 -0.12 -15.32
N THR A 279 19.67 -0.51 -16.33
CA THR A 279 19.11 0.44 -17.30
C THR A 279 18.03 1.29 -16.64
N SER A 280 17.97 2.58 -17.02
CA SER A 280 17.00 3.51 -16.48
C SER A 280 15.59 3.19 -16.98
N ALA A 281 14.64 3.12 -16.05
CA ALA A 281 13.21 2.96 -16.31
C ALA A 281 12.46 4.31 -16.32
N SER A 282 13.13 5.39 -16.73
CA SER A 282 12.53 6.72 -16.77
C SER A 282 11.53 6.90 -17.91
N LYS A 283 10.65 7.92 -17.77
CA LYS A 283 9.69 8.30 -18.81
C LYS A 283 10.42 8.59 -20.13
N PRO A 284 10.12 7.87 -21.23
CA PRO A 284 10.78 8.10 -22.50
C PRO A 284 10.60 9.54 -22.98
N ALA A 285 11.67 10.12 -23.55
CA ALA A 285 11.59 11.43 -24.19
C ALA A 285 10.54 11.41 -25.31
N ASP A 286 9.75 12.48 -25.41
CA ASP A 286 8.71 12.67 -26.42
C ASP A 286 7.58 11.62 -26.43
N SER A 287 7.45 10.83 -25.36
CA SER A 287 6.35 9.89 -25.19
C SER A 287 5.12 10.55 -24.57
N LEU A 288 3.94 10.18 -25.06
CA LEU A 288 2.65 10.55 -24.47
C LEU A 288 2.24 9.55 -23.38
N MET A 289 3.22 9.20 -22.53
CA MET A 289 3.05 8.29 -21.39
C MET A 289 2.84 9.06 -20.10
N CYS A 290 2.01 8.52 -19.19
CA CYS A 290 1.82 9.13 -17.88
C CYS A 290 3.09 8.96 -17.05
N SER A 291 3.54 10.03 -16.41
CA SER A 291 4.40 9.87 -15.25
C SER A 291 3.57 9.33 -14.07
N HIS A 292 4.24 8.91 -13.02
CA HIS A 292 3.59 8.59 -11.75
C HIS A 292 2.87 9.83 -11.21
N GLY A 293 3.56 10.98 -11.17
CA GLY A 293 3.02 12.25 -10.75
C GLY A 293 3.39 12.65 -9.32
N GLY A 294 3.04 13.89 -8.97
CA GLY A 294 3.18 14.42 -7.61
C GLY A 294 4.42 15.28 -7.41
N LEU A 295 4.50 15.93 -6.24
CA LEU A 295 5.58 16.87 -5.90
C LEU A 295 6.99 16.26 -5.99
N LEU A 296 7.12 14.96 -5.70
CA LEU A 296 8.41 14.25 -5.66
C LEU A 296 8.79 13.63 -7.01
N ASP A 297 7.90 13.68 -8.01
CA ASP A 297 8.15 13.20 -9.36
C ASP A 297 8.44 14.36 -10.30
N SER A 298 9.71 14.56 -10.64
CA SER A 298 10.07 15.64 -11.57
C SER A 298 9.58 15.41 -13.01
N ASP A 299 9.27 14.17 -13.39
CA ASP A 299 8.68 13.86 -14.70
C ASP A 299 7.23 14.35 -14.82
N SER A 300 6.57 14.72 -13.70
CA SER A 300 5.23 15.33 -13.69
C SER A 300 5.13 16.62 -14.51
N PHE A 301 6.25 17.33 -14.70
CA PHE A 301 6.31 18.60 -15.41
C PHE A 301 6.70 18.47 -16.88
N ARG A 302 7.14 17.28 -17.31
CA ARG A 302 7.45 16.98 -18.72
C ARG A 302 6.17 16.95 -19.57
N PRO A 303 6.28 17.03 -20.91
CA PRO A 303 5.12 16.96 -21.81
C PRO A 303 4.17 15.82 -21.46
N VAL A 304 2.88 16.12 -21.56
CA VAL A 304 1.79 15.39 -20.87
C VAL A 304 1.99 15.45 -19.35
N GLN A 305 1.69 16.63 -18.82
CA GLN A 305 1.90 16.98 -17.41
C GLN A 305 0.88 16.30 -16.49
N GLY A 306 1.28 16.15 -15.22
CA GLY A 306 0.47 15.53 -14.17
C GLY A 306 0.97 14.15 -13.82
N GLY A 307 0.12 13.14 -13.97
CA GLY A 307 0.45 11.75 -13.69
C GLY A 307 -0.79 10.90 -13.47
N ILE A 308 -0.59 9.70 -12.92
CA ILE A 308 -1.64 8.70 -12.70
C ILE A 308 -1.83 8.35 -11.21
N ASN A 309 -0.87 8.63 -10.34
CA ASN A 309 -0.86 8.07 -8.99
C ASN A 309 -2.01 8.56 -8.11
N LYS A 310 -2.37 7.69 -7.15
CA LYS A 310 -3.47 7.83 -6.20
C LYS A 310 -3.02 7.53 -4.77
N ASP A 311 -1.74 7.76 -4.47
CA ASP A 311 -1.09 7.30 -3.22
C ASP A 311 -1.63 7.98 -1.98
N THR A 312 -2.10 9.23 -2.13
CA THR A 312 -2.56 10.07 -1.03
C THR A 312 -3.89 10.75 -1.35
N GLY A 313 -4.59 11.16 -0.29
CA GLY A 313 -5.77 12.03 -0.40
C GLY A 313 -5.45 13.51 -0.66
N TYR A 314 -4.23 13.85 -1.12
CA TYR A 314 -3.79 15.23 -1.35
C TYR A 314 -3.30 15.41 -2.79
N TYR A 315 -3.88 16.37 -3.50
CA TYR A 315 -3.47 16.66 -4.88
C TYR A 315 -2.03 17.14 -5.03
N LEU A 316 -1.41 17.66 -3.96
CA LEU A 316 0.01 17.99 -3.93
C LEU A 316 0.91 16.78 -4.26
N PHE A 317 0.53 15.60 -3.78
CA PHE A 317 1.32 14.37 -3.94
C PHE A 317 0.71 13.41 -4.97
N SER A 318 -0.60 13.47 -5.18
CA SER A 318 -1.31 12.53 -6.04
C SER A 318 -2.23 13.25 -7.03
N PRO A 319 -1.90 13.29 -8.34
CA PRO A 319 -2.74 13.99 -9.31
C PRO A 319 -4.17 13.45 -9.42
N HIS A 320 -4.40 12.19 -9.00
CA HIS A 320 -5.70 11.53 -8.92
C HIS A 320 -6.17 11.31 -7.48
N ALA A 321 -5.83 12.22 -6.54
CA ALA A 321 -6.18 12.10 -5.11
C ALA A 321 -7.67 11.78 -4.84
N HIS A 322 -8.59 12.22 -5.70
CA HIS A 322 -10.02 11.89 -5.59
C HIS A 322 -10.35 10.38 -5.72
N LEU A 323 -9.44 9.57 -6.27
CA LEU A 323 -9.57 8.12 -6.38
C LEU A 323 -8.85 7.36 -5.26
N HIS A 324 -8.10 8.05 -4.38
CA HIS A 324 -7.28 7.44 -3.34
C HIS A 324 -8.07 6.48 -2.44
N GLN A 325 -9.23 6.91 -1.94
CA GLN A 325 -10.09 6.08 -1.09
C GLN A 325 -10.56 4.80 -1.81
N THR A 326 -10.81 4.89 -3.13
CA THR A 326 -11.18 3.73 -3.95
C THR A 326 -9.99 2.78 -4.10
N ALA A 327 -8.80 3.33 -4.37
CA ALA A 327 -7.56 2.55 -4.47
C ALA A 327 -7.26 1.81 -3.16
N ALA A 328 -7.27 2.51 -2.03
CA ALA A 328 -7.05 1.93 -0.71
C ALA A 328 -8.07 0.82 -0.41
N LYS A 329 -9.36 1.02 -0.71
CA LYS A 329 -10.40 0.00 -0.51
C LYS A 329 -10.14 -1.27 -1.33
N LEU A 330 -9.72 -1.13 -2.59
CA LEU A 330 -9.38 -2.29 -3.42
C LEU A 330 -8.11 -2.98 -2.93
N ALA A 331 -7.11 -2.21 -2.49
CA ALA A 331 -5.87 -2.72 -1.91
C ALA A 331 -6.11 -3.50 -0.60
N ILE A 332 -7.03 -3.03 0.26
CA ILE A 332 -7.49 -3.73 1.48
C ILE A 332 -8.16 -5.05 1.11
N LYS A 333 -9.12 -5.02 0.15
CA LYS A 333 -9.80 -6.23 -0.34
C LYS A 333 -8.83 -7.23 -0.97
N HIS A 334 -7.82 -6.75 -1.68
CA HIS A 334 -6.83 -7.63 -2.29
C HIS A 334 -5.89 -8.23 -1.23
N THR A 335 -5.57 -7.47 -0.19
CA THR A 335 -4.84 -8.01 0.96
C THR A 335 -5.64 -9.10 1.66
N GLU A 336 -6.93 -8.89 1.92
CA GLU A 336 -7.84 -9.95 2.43
C GLU A 336 -7.82 -11.18 1.52
N TYR A 337 -7.99 -10.97 0.21
CA TYR A 337 -7.96 -12.06 -0.78
C TYR A 337 -6.64 -12.84 -0.77
N PHE A 338 -5.50 -12.16 -0.66
CA PHE A 338 -4.18 -12.81 -0.58
C PHE A 338 -4.11 -13.77 0.61
N PHE A 339 -4.47 -13.32 1.81
CA PHE A 339 -4.48 -14.17 3.00
C PHE A 339 -5.50 -15.31 2.89
N ASP A 340 -6.66 -15.07 2.29
CA ASP A 340 -7.65 -16.11 2.01
C ASP A 340 -7.12 -17.19 1.04
N GLN A 341 -6.36 -16.81 0.01
CA GLN A 341 -5.74 -17.76 -0.90
C GLN A 341 -4.63 -18.57 -0.21
N ILE A 342 -3.82 -17.92 0.62
CA ILE A 342 -2.82 -18.62 1.44
C ILE A 342 -3.52 -19.63 2.36
N ARG A 343 -4.59 -19.24 3.04
CA ARG A 343 -5.39 -20.14 3.89
C ARG A 343 -5.95 -21.33 3.11
N ALA A 344 -6.53 -21.07 1.94
CA ALA A 344 -7.10 -22.13 1.10
C ALA A 344 -6.05 -23.17 0.67
N GLU A 345 -4.81 -22.75 0.46
CA GLU A 345 -3.69 -23.61 0.05
C GLU A 345 -3.08 -24.41 1.22
N ILE A 346 -3.00 -23.82 2.42
CA ILE A 346 -2.29 -24.44 3.57
C ILE A 346 -3.23 -25.07 4.61
N GLY A 347 -4.52 -24.78 4.53
CA GLY A 347 -5.53 -25.22 5.51
C GLY A 347 -5.57 -24.38 6.79
N ASP A 348 -6.64 -24.56 7.56
CA ASP A 348 -6.95 -23.76 8.76
C ASP A 348 -5.91 -23.92 9.88
N ASP A 349 -5.37 -25.12 10.07
CA ASP A 349 -4.39 -25.43 11.11
C ASP A 349 -3.07 -24.68 10.92
N ASP A 350 -2.58 -24.59 9.70
CA ASP A 350 -1.33 -23.88 9.42
C ASP A 350 -1.56 -22.39 9.24
N PHE A 351 -2.73 -21.99 8.72
CA PHE A 351 -3.12 -20.58 8.68
C PHE A 351 -3.20 -19.97 10.08
N SER A 352 -3.83 -20.66 11.02
CA SER A 352 -3.99 -20.16 12.38
C SER A 352 -2.65 -19.95 13.12
N LYS A 353 -1.67 -20.81 12.86
CA LYS A 353 -0.28 -20.66 13.36
C LYS A 353 0.45 -19.54 12.62
N PHE A 354 0.24 -19.44 11.31
CA PHE A 354 0.82 -18.39 10.47
C PHE A 354 0.40 -16.99 10.92
N VAL A 355 -0.87 -16.76 11.24
CA VAL A 355 -1.37 -15.47 11.73
C VAL A 355 -1.46 -15.36 13.26
N ARG A 356 -0.97 -16.38 13.99
CA ARG A 356 -0.99 -16.48 15.47
C ARG A 356 -2.33 -16.13 16.11
N ILE A 357 -3.40 -16.77 15.63
CA ILE A 357 -4.76 -16.52 16.13
C ILE A 357 -5.28 -17.60 17.08
N ILE A 358 -4.74 -18.83 17.08
CA ILE A 358 -5.15 -19.89 18.02
C ILE A 358 -4.26 -19.89 19.27
N MET A 359 -4.91 -19.89 20.44
CA MET A 359 -4.30 -20.26 21.72
C MET A 359 -4.37 -21.78 21.89
N GLN A 360 -3.23 -22.47 21.89
CA GLN A 360 -3.16 -23.93 22.11
C GLN A 360 -3.86 -24.35 23.42
N ASP A 361 -3.77 -23.52 24.46
CA ASP A 361 -4.38 -23.79 25.77
C ASP A 361 -5.92 -23.78 25.77
N LEU A 362 -6.55 -23.12 24.79
CA LEU A 362 -8.00 -22.83 24.81
C LEU A 362 -8.81 -23.91 24.09
N ILE A 363 -8.22 -24.58 23.09
CA ILE A 363 -8.81 -25.80 22.51
C ILE A 363 -8.80 -26.91 23.56
N GLU A 364 -7.72 -27.08 24.33
CA GLU A 364 -7.71 -28.01 25.45
C GLU A 364 -8.73 -27.66 26.54
N LEU A 365 -8.95 -26.36 26.83
CA LEU A 365 -9.95 -25.92 27.80
C LEU A 365 -11.39 -26.10 27.32
N ILE A 366 -11.68 -25.82 26.04
CA ILE A 366 -12.98 -26.05 25.42
C ILE A 366 -13.27 -27.55 25.33
N GLN A 367 -12.29 -28.35 24.91
CA GLN A 367 -12.41 -29.82 24.86
C GLN A 367 -12.55 -30.42 26.26
N LYS A 368 -11.81 -29.93 27.27
CA LYS A 368 -12.00 -30.36 28.67
C LYS A 368 -13.38 -29.99 29.21
N ASN A 369 -13.93 -28.83 28.86
CA ASN A 369 -15.25 -28.40 29.34
C ASN A 369 -16.44 -29.03 28.59
N LEU A 370 -16.24 -29.53 27.36
CA LEU A 370 -17.25 -30.30 26.62
C LEU A 370 -17.33 -31.77 27.06
N VAL A 371 -16.35 -32.27 27.81
CA VAL A 371 -16.33 -33.64 28.38
C VAL A 371 -17.09 -33.73 29.72
N PHE A 372 -17.55 -32.59 30.27
CA PHE A 372 -18.28 -32.52 31.55
C PHE A 372 -19.79 -32.25 31.43
N TYR A 373 -20.41 -32.47 30.27
CA TYR A 373 -21.87 -32.46 30.11
C TYR A 373 -22.40 -33.76 29.51
#